data_AF-A0A1I4FM13-F1
#
_entry.id   AF-A0A1I4FM13-F1
#
_cell.length_a   1.000
_cell.length_b   1.000
_cell.length_c   1.000
_cell.angle_alpha   90.00
_cell.angle_beta   90.00
_cell.angle_gamma   90.00
#
_symmetry.space_group_name_H-M   'P 1'
#
loop_
_entity.id
_entity.type
_entity.pdbx_description
1 polymer ?
#
loop_
_entity_poly.entity_id
_entity_poly.type
_entity_poly.pdbx_seq_one_letter_code
_entity_poly.pdbx_strand_id
1 'polypeptide(L)'
;MRSLAEITMDFALAKAQASNLEELAEQLSKMATDKLDSTLIQIAKDWTGENSQKYLRKGSTLEDKVKNTATNLKNIAALVRTIATNLYNAEMEAYRIAHRR
;
A
#
# COMPACT_ATOMS: atom_id res chain seq x y z
N MET A 1 24.44 -6.07 21.54
CA MET A 1 23.25 -6.94 21.53
C MET A 1 22.05 -6.04 21.69
N ARG A 2 21.06 -6.13 20.80
CA ARG A 2 19.85 -5.31 20.92
C ARG A 2 19.06 -5.73 22.15
N SER A 3 18.54 -4.75 22.87
CA SER A 3 17.66 -4.98 24.02
C SER A 3 16.30 -5.50 23.56
N LEU A 4 15.58 -6.17 24.46
CA LEU A 4 14.21 -6.62 24.20
C LEU A 4 13.27 -5.45 23.84
N ALA A 5 13.50 -4.29 24.44
CA ALA A 5 12.74 -3.08 24.16
C ALA A 5 12.98 -2.57 22.74
N GLU A 6 14.23 -2.56 22.27
CA GLU A 6 14.56 -2.15 20.90
C GLU A 6 13.96 -3.11 19.86
N ILE A 7 14.07 -4.43 20.07
CA ILE A 7 13.54 -5.45 19.15
C ILE A 7 12.01 -5.32 19.02
N THR A 8 11.31 -5.14 20.15
CA THR A 8 9.85 -5.00 20.14
C THR A 8 9.40 -3.66 19.55
N MET A 9 10.13 -2.58 19.82
CA MET A 9 9.86 -1.25 19.26
C MET A 9 10.04 -1.25 17.73
N ASP A 10 11.17 -1.75 17.22
CA ASP A 10 11.45 -1.83 15.78
C ASP A 10 10.36 -2.65 15.05
N PHE A 11 9.96 -3.78 15.62
CA PHE A 11 8.89 -4.60 15.07
C PHE A 11 7.53 -3.87 15.05
N ALA A 12 7.19 -3.16 16.13
CA ALA A 12 5.96 -2.39 16.21
C ALA A 12 5.94 -1.24 15.17
N LEU A 13 7.05 -0.53 15.01
CA LEU A 13 7.20 0.53 14.01
C LEU A 13 7.06 -0.01 12.58
N ALA A 14 7.68 -1.15 12.27
CA ALA A 14 7.55 -1.78 10.96
C ALA A 14 6.09 -2.18 10.66
N LYS A 15 5.37 -2.71 11.66
CA LYS A 15 3.94 -3.02 11.51
C LYS A 15 3.10 -1.77 11.28
N ALA A 16 3.38 -0.68 12.00
CA ALA A 16 2.69 0.59 11.80
C ALA A 16 2.92 1.15 10.39
N GLN A 17 4.16 1.10 9.90
CA GLN A 17 4.49 1.53 8.55
C GLN A 17 3.74 0.71 7.48
N ALA A 18 3.63 -0.61 7.65
CA ALA A 18 2.85 -1.46 6.76
C ALA A 18 1.36 -1.08 6.76
N SER A 19 0.78 -0.81 7.93
CA SER A 19 -0.62 -0.37 8.03
C SER A 19 -0.86 0.97 7.32
N ASN A 20 0.06 1.93 7.44
CA ASN A 20 -0.04 3.21 6.73
C ASN A 20 -0.05 3.04 5.20
N LEU A 21 0.76 2.10 4.68
CA LEU A 21 0.78 1.79 3.25
C LEU A 21 -0.54 1.19 2.76
N GLU A 22 -1.19 0.35 3.58
CA GLU A 22 -2.50 -0.22 3.24
C GLU A 22 -3.61 0.82 3.25
N GLU A 23 -3.61 1.71 4.24
CA GLU A 23 -4.56 2.82 4.29
C GLU A 23 -4.42 3.71 3.05
N LEU A 24 -3.19 4.06 2.67
CA LEU A 24 -2.94 4.84 1.46
C LEU A 24 -3.40 4.09 0.20
N ALA A 25 -3.16 2.79 0.12
CA ALA A 25 -3.62 1.96 -0.99
C ALA A 25 -5.15 1.92 -1.09
N GLU A 26 -5.84 1.84 0.04
CA GLU A 26 -7.29 1.87 0.11
C GLU A 26 -7.85 3.23 -0.34
N GLN A 27 -7.27 4.32 0.15
CA GLN A 27 -7.61 5.68 -0.27
C GLN A 27 -7.43 5.89 -1.78
N LEU A 28 -6.32 5.39 -2.36
CA LEU A 28 -6.08 5.44 -3.81
C LEU A 28 -7.10 4.62 -4.60
N SER A 29 -7.40 3.40 -4.13
CA SER A 29 -8.39 2.52 -4.78
C SER A 29 -9.77 3.18 -4.78
N LYS A 30 -10.16 3.76 -3.65
CA LYS A 30 -11.42 4.49 -3.50
C LYS A 30 -11.47 5.73 -4.38
N MET A 31 -10.38 6.49 -4.47
CA MET A 31 -10.30 7.65 -5.36
C MET A 31 -10.45 7.28 -6.84
N ALA A 32 -9.82 6.19 -7.27
CA ALA A 32 -9.94 5.70 -8.64
C ALA A 32 -11.39 5.30 -8.97
N THR A 33 -12.02 4.49 -8.11
CA THR A 33 -13.36 3.96 -8.34
C THR A 33 -14.46 5.00 -8.12
N ASP A 34 -14.42 5.77 -7.04
CA ASP A 34 -15.57 6.61 -6.66
C ASP A 34 -15.53 7.99 -7.34
N LYS A 35 -14.34 8.56 -7.52
CA LYS A 35 -14.19 9.92 -8.04
C LYS A 35 -13.87 9.95 -9.51
N LEU A 36 -12.83 9.21 -9.92
CA LEU A 36 -12.33 9.30 -11.29
C LEU A 36 -13.32 8.66 -12.27
N ASP A 37 -13.74 7.42 -12.03
CA ASP A 37 -14.72 6.73 -12.88
C ASP A 37 -16.04 7.51 -12.99
N SER A 38 -16.63 7.91 -11.85
CA SER A 38 -17.85 8.73 -11.80
C SER A 38 -17.73 10.04 -12.61
N THR A 39 -16.59 10.73 -12.50
CA THR A 39 -16.32 11.96 -13.26
C THR A 39 -16.24 11.67 -14.76
N LEU A 40 -15.56 10.60 -15.16
CA LEU A 40 -15.46 10.21 -16.57
C LEU A 40 -16.82 9.84 -17.15
N ILE A 41 -17.67 9.13 -16.40
CA ILE A 41 -19.05 8.81 -16.79
C ILE A 41 -19.86 10.09 -17.01
N GLN A 42 -19.77 11.07 -16.11
CA GLN A 42 -20.49 12.34 -16.25
C GLN A 42 -20.00 13.14 -17.48
N ILE A 43 -18.68 13.20 -17.71
CA ILE A 43 -18.12 13.84 -18.90
C ILE A 43 -18.61 13.16 -20.18
N ALA A 44 -18.66 11.83 -20.21
CA ALA A 44 -19.11 11.07 -21.37
C ALA A 44 -20.58 11.34 -21.75
N LYS A 45 -21.41 11.71 -20.76
CA LYS A 45 -22.82 12.02 -20.96
C LYS A 45 -23.03 13.35 -21.69
N ASP A 46 -22.26 14.37 -21.32
CA ASP A 46 -22.48 15.74 -21.76
C ASP A 46 -21.54 16.15 -22.91
N TRP A 47 -20.40 15.47 -23.06
CA TRP A 47 -19.41 15.75 -24.10
C TRP A 47 -19.27 14.61 -25.11
N THR A 48 -19.81 14.83 -26.31
CA THR A 48 -19.75 13.88 -27.42
C THR A 48 -18.67 14.26 -28.46
N GLY A 49 -18.32 13.32 -29.32
CA GLY A 49 -17.34 13.50 -30.40
C GLY A 49 -15.99 12.84 -30.17
N GLU A 50 -15.11 12.88 -31.17
CA GLU A 50 -13.84 12.14 -31.16
C GLU A 50 -12.88 12.59 -30.04
N ASN A 51 -12.87 13.89 -29.74
CA ASN A 51 -12.00 14.44 -28.70
C ASN A 51 -12.40 14.00 -27.29
N SER A 52 -13.71 13.86 -27.03
CA SER A 52 -14.17 13.35 -25.73
C SER A 52 -13.77 11.89 -25.57
N GLN A 53 -13.90 11.07 -26.62
CA GLN A 53 -13.43 9.67 -26.59
C GLN A 53 -11.93 9.57 -26.29
N LYS A 54 -11.09 10.42 -26.90
CA LYS A 54 -9.64 10.46 -26.61
C LYS A 54 -9.36 10.85 -25.17
N TYR A 55 -10.10 11.81 -24.62
CA TYR A 55 -9.98 12.23 -23.22
C TYR A 55 -10.39 11.11 -22.26
N LEU A 56 -11.54 10.47 -22.49
CA LEU A 56 -12.05 9.37 -21.67
C LEU A 56 -11.07 8.18 -21.64
N ARG A 57 -10.46 7.84 -22.78
CA ARG A 57 -9.40 6.80 -22.83
C ARG A 57 -8.20 7.15 -21.96
N LYS A 58 -7.76 8.41 -21.96
CA LYS A 58 -6.67 8.87 -21.08
C LYS A 58 -7.08 8.78 -19.61
N GLY A 59 -8.33 9.12 -19.29
CA GLY A 59 -8.91 8.98 -17.95
C GLY A 59 -8.90 7.54 -17.45
N SER A 60 -9.43 6.61 -18.26
CA SER A 60 -9.41 5.17 -17.94
C SER A 60 -7.97 4.64 -17.78
N THR A 61 -7.03 5.07 -18.63
CA THR A 61 -5.61 4.70 -18.47
C THR A 61 -5.03 5.22 -17.15
N LEU A 62 -5.42 6.43 -16.71
CA LEU A 62 -5.00 6.97 -15.42
C LEU A 62 -5.61 6.19 -14.26
N GLU A 63 -6.89 5.83 -14.36
CA GLU A 63 -7.58 4.99 -13.38
C GLU A 63 -6.88 3.66 -13.15
N ASP A 64 -6.53 2.97 -14.23
CA ASP A 64 -5.77 1.71 -14.19
C ASP A 64 -4.41 1.90 -13.50
N LYS A 65 -3.70 3.00 -13.80
CA LYS A 65 -2.42 3.31 -13.15
C LYS A 65 -2.57 3.55 -11.65
N VAL A 66 -3.62 4.24 -11.22
CA VAL A 66 -3.90 4.48 -9.80
C VAL A 66 -4.24 3.16 -9.11
N LYS A 67 -5.10 2.32 -9.70
CA LYS A 67 -5.43 0.98 -9.19
C LYS A 67 -4.18 0.09 -9.07
N ASN A 68 -3.32 0.09 -10.09
CA ASN A 68 -2.05 -0.66 -10.06
C ASN A 68 -1.10 -0.14 -8.97
N THR A 69 -1.02 1.18 -8.77
CA THR A 69 -0.22 1.77 -7.70
C THR A 69 -0.74 1.34 -6.33
N ALA A 70 -2.05 1.35 -6.12
CA ALA A 70 -2.66 0.86 -4.88
C ALA A 70 -2.34 -0.62 -4.63
N THR A 71 -2.45 -1.47 -5.65
CA THR A 71 -2.07 -2.89 -5.55
C THR A 71 -0.61 -3.07 -5.15
N ASN A 72 0.30 -2.29 -5.76
CA ASN A 72 1.72 -2.32 -5.42
C ASN A 72 1.98 -1.92 -3.97
N LEU A 73 1.29 -0.90 -3.46
CA LEU A 73 1.40 -0.49 -2.05
C LEU A 73 0.95 -1.61 -1.10
N LYS A 74 -0.15 -2.31 -1.40
CA LYS A 74 -0.59 -3.48 -0.62
C LYS A 74 0.45 -4.59 -0.61
N ASN A 75 1.04 -4.88 -1.77
CA ASN A 75 2.10 -5.90 -1.88
C ASN A 75 3.35 -5.51 -1.07
N ILE A 76 3.74 -4.25 -1.10
CA ILE A 76 4.87 -3.74 -0.30
C ILE A 76 4.54 -3.82 1.19
N ALA A 77 3.33 -3.45 1.62
CA ALA A 77 2.91 -3.57 3.01
C ALA A 77 2.98 -5.02 3.52
N ALA A 78 2.51 -5.98 2.72
CA ALA A 78 2.60 -7.40 3.02
C ALA A 78 4.07 -7.85 3.17
N LEU A 79 4.94 -7.44 2.24
CA LEU A 79 6.36 -7.75 2.29
C LEU A 79 7.04 -7.18 3.55
N VAL A 80 6.73 -5.93 3.93
CA VAL A 80 7.23 -5.32 5.17
C VAL A 80 6.84 -6.15 6.38
N ARG A 81 5.59 -6.62 6.48
CA ARG A 81 5.17 -7.48 7.59
C ARG A 81 5.90 -8.80 7.64
N THR A 82 6.08 -9.45 6.49
CA THR A 82 6.85 -10.70 6.39
C THR A 82 8.28 -10.51 6.87
N ILE A 83 8.98 -9.49 6.36
CA ILE A 83 10.36 -9.20 6.73
C ILE A 83 10.45 -8.86 8.23
N ALA A 84 9.57 -7.99 8.72
CA ALA A 84 9.54 -7.59 10.13
C ALA A 84 9.32 -8.80 11.06
N THR A 85 8.44 -9.72 10.69
CA THR A 85 8.14 -10.93 11.48
C THR A 85 9.35 -11.87 11.50
N ASN A 86 9.97 -12.09 10.34
CA ASN A 86 11.16 -12.92 10.24
C ASN A 86 12.33 -12.35 11.05
N LEU A 87 12.55 -11.04 10.97
CA LEU A 87 13.59 -10.35 11.71
C LEU A 87 13.34 -10.43 13.22
N TYR A 88 12.12 -10.12 13.67
CA TYR A 88 11.73 -10.21 15.07
C TYR A 88 12.00 -11.62 15.63
N ASN A 89 11.57 -12.67 14.93
CA ASN A 89 11.79 -14.05 15.37
C ASN A 89 13.29 -14.40 15.47
N ALA A 90 14.10 -13.97 14.50
CA ALA A 90 15.54 -14.20 14.51
C ALA A 90 16.24 -13.45 15.66
N GLU A 91 15.88 -12.19 15.89
CA GLU A 91 16.45 -11.38 16.97
C GLU A 91 16.04 -11.89 18.35
N MET A 92 14.80 -12.34 18.52
CA MET A 92 14.31 -12.95 19.76
C MET A 92 15.05 -14.26 20.09
N GLU A 93 15.32 -15.09 19.08
CA GLU A 93 16.09 -16.32 19.27
C GLU A 93 17.55 -16.03 19.63
N ALA A 94 18.18 -15.05 18.98
CA ALA A 94 19.53 -14.60 19.32
C ALA A 94 19.60 -14.05 20.76
N TYR A 95 18.60 -13.24 21.16
CA TYR A 95 18.47 -12.74 22.53
C TYR A 95 18.35 -13.89 23.54
N ARG A 96 17.51 -14.90 23.24
CA ARG A 96 17.31 -16.08 24.10
C ARG A 96 18.60 -16.89 24.27
N ILE A 97 19.35 -17.12 23.19
CA ILE A 97 20.61 -17.87 23.24
C ILE A 97 21.65 -17.12 24.08
N ALA A 98 21.73 -15.80 23.93
CA ALA A 98 22.62 -14.96 24.67
C ALA A 98 22.35 -14.93 26.18
N HIS A 99 21.08 -14.90 26.60
CA HIS A 99 20.70 -14.83 28.02
C HIS A 99 20.67 -16.20 28.72
N ARG A 100 20.90 -17.30 27.97
CA ARG A 100 21.09 -18.65 28.53
C ARG A 100 22.56 -19.01 28.75
N ARG A 101 23.50 -18.18 28.29
CA ARG A 101 24.94 -18.30 28.54
C ARG A 101 25.33 -17.45 29.73
#